data_AF-A0A091KV55-F1
#
_entry.id   AF-A0A091KV55-F1
#
_cell.length_a   1.000
_cell.length_b   1.000
_cell.length_c   1.000
_cell.angle_alpha   90.00
_cell.angle_beta   90.00
_cell.angle_gamma   90.00
#
_symmetry.space_group_name_H-M   'P 1'
#
loop_
_entity.id
_entity.type
_entity.pdbx_description
1 polymer ?
#
loop_
_entity_poly.entity_id
_entity_poly.type
_entity_poly.pdbx_seq_one_letter_code
_entity_poly.pdbx_strand_id
1 'polypeptide(L)'
;GTRDKSGRAVAIITTRNTAWLNPHCNTTELVRLLLYLHSIPRPECQALGLTVLVDARRCSPVPALFKAFSTLQDIDPQCIHGVLLLVERDLTFRMEKPPAGQFELLTSMKSLHKHIDSSQLPLELDGTFPYCHRDWLSFRMKLEHLLQRCQGACAFLQGAIDKVEHGKLPERAEEAAVLLRNYRQLMKNVLEDARLVRLQLEGGALLARLRKE
;
A
#
# COMPACT_ATOMS: atom_id res chain seq x y z
N GLY A 1 -6.37 -4.73 -9.21
CA GLY A 1 -5.26 -5.62 -8.84
C GLY A 1 -5.75 -7.04 -8.74
N THR A 2 -4.84 -8.01 -8.86
CA THR A 2 -5.11 -9.45 -8.79
C THR A 2 -5.84 -9.84 -7.51
N ARG A 3 -6.82 -10.74 -7.64
CA ARG A 3 -7.50 -11.40 -6.52
C ARG A 3 -7.42 -12.92 -6.62
N ASP A 4 -7.42 -13.58 -5.47
CA ASP A 4 -7.64 -15.02 -5.39
C ASP A 4 -9.14 -15.35 -5.56
N LYS A 5 -9.48 -16.64 -5.67
CA LYS A 5 -10.87 -17.08 -5.84
C LYS A 5 -11.76 -16.82 -4.61
N SER A 6 -11.17 -16.50 -3.46
CA SER A 6 -11.90 -16.07 -2.26
C SER A 6 -12.06 -14.55 -2.18
N GLY A 7 -11.58 -13.81 -3.19
CA GLY A 7 -11.67 -12.36 -3.26
C GLY A 7 -10.54 -11.61 -2.55
N ARG A 8 -9.54 -12.31 -1.98
CA ARG A 8 -8.41 -11.67 -1.27
C ARG A 8 -7.48 -10.99 -2.25
N ALA A 9 -6.86 -9.89 -1.82
CA ALA A 9 -5.82 -9.26 -2.61
C ALA A 9 -4.58 -10.17 -2.70
N VAL A 10 -3.98 -10.25 -3.89
CA VAL A 10 -2.79 -11.07 -4.11
C VAL A 10 -1.55 -10.19 -4.26
N ALA A 11 -0.52 -10.48 -3.46
CA ALA A 11 0.82 -9.91 -3.63
C ALA A 11 1.70 -10.94 -4.35
N ILE A 12 2.24 -10.58 -5.51
CA ILE A 12 3.10 -11.47 -6.31
C ILE A 12 4.57 -11.08 -6.09
N ILE A 13 5.39 -12.06 -5.69
CA ILE A 13 6.80 -11.89 -5.39
C ILE A 13 7.61 -12.78 -6.35
N THR A 14 8.37 -12.16 -7.25
CA THR A 14 9.23 -12.88 -8.21
C THR A 14 10.64 -13.00 -7.67
N THR A 15 11.21 -14.20 -7.60
CA THR A 15 12.58 -14.41 -7.10
C THR A 15 13.67 -14.15 -8.15
N ARG A 16 13.31 -14.14 -9.44
CA ARG A 16 14.23 -13.88 -10.55
C ARG A 16 14.46 -12.39 -10.80
N ASN A 17 15.00 -11.68 -9.81
CA ASN A 17 15.35 -10.26 -9.94
C ASN A 17 16.68 -9.95 -9.22
N THR A 18 17.57 -9.18 -9.85
CA THR A 18 18.84 -8.77 -9.22
C THR A 18 18.63 -7.85 -8.01
N ALA A 19 17.44 -7.26 -7.85
CA ALA A 19 17.06 -6.48 -6.68
C ALA A 19 17.20 -7.24 -5.35
N TRP A 20 17.08 -8.58 -5.36
CA TRP A 20 17.32 -9.41 -4.17
C TRP A 20 18.77 -9.39 -3.67
N LEU A 21 19.72 -8.95 -4.51
CA LEU A 21 21.12 -8.77 -4.12
C LEU A 21 21.38 -7.42 -3.44
N ASN A 22 20.40 -6.51 -3.45
CA ASN A 22 20.54 -5.21 -2.82
C ASN A 22 20.53 -5.37 -1.29
N PRO A 23 21.49 -4.78 -0.54
CA PRO A 23 21.49 -4.80 0.94
C PRO A 23 20.22 -4.22 1.58
N HIS A 24 19.52 -3.34 0.87
CA HIS A 24 18.23 -2.79 1.30
C HIS A 24 17.07 -3.79 1.11
N CYS A 25 17.27 -4.90 0.40
CA CYS A 25 16.31 -6.00 0.31
C CYS A 25 16.43 -6.92 1.54
N ASN A 26 16.21 -6.35 2.72
CA ASN A 26 16.31 -7.04 4.01
C ASN A 26 14.92 -7.26 4.64
N THR A 27 14.87 -8.04 5.73
CA THR A 27 13.64 -8.40 6.42
C THR A 27 12.79 -7.18 6.80
N THR A 28 13.39 -6.12 7.34
CA THR A 28 12.67 -4.92 7.79
C THR A 28 11.97 -4.22 6.63
N GLU A 29 12.67 -4.03 5.51
CA GLU A 29 12.09 -3.39 4.32
C GLU A 29 11.01 -4.26 3.67
N LEU A 30 11.18 -5.58 3.66
CA LEU A 30 10.16 -6.51 3.17
C LEU A 30 8.89 -6.47 4.03
N VAL A 31 9.01 -6.41 5.35
CA VAL A 31 7.86 -6.22 6.26
C VAL A 31 7.15 -4.91 5.96
N ARG A 32 7.89 -3.80 5.83
CA ARG A 32 7.32 -2.48 5.49
C ARG A 32 6.59 -2.51 4.15
N LEU A 33 7.17 -3.16 3.13
CA LEU A 33 6.56 -3.28 1.82
C LEU A 33 5.27 -4.10 1.86
N LEU A 34 5.25 -5.22 2.58
CA LEU A 34 4.05 -6.05 2.73
C LEU A 34 2.94 -5.33 3.49
N LEU A 35 3.26 -4.61 4.57
CA LEU A 35 2.32 -3.74 5.28
C LEU A 35 1.76 -2.64 4.37
N TYR A 36 2.64 -2.00 3.58
CA TYR A 36 2.21 -1.03 2.59
C TYR A 36 1.22 -1.66 1.59
N LEU A 37 1.55 -2.81 1.01
CA LEU A 37 0.68 -3.51 0.06
C LEU A 37 -0.65 -3.94 0.69
N HIS A 38 -0.64 -4.39 1.95
CA HIS A 38 -1.85 -4.73 2.72
C HIS A 38 -2.73 -3.51 2.99
N SER A 39 -2.16 -2.31 3.11
CA SER A 39 -2.93 -1.07 3.32
C SER A 39 -3.63 -0.53 2.06
N ILE A 40 -3.31 -1.03 0.86
CA ILE A 40 -3.84 -0.51 -0.41
C ILE A 40 -5.32 -0.88 -0.65
N PRO A 41 -5.76 -2.14 -0.45
CA PRO A 41 -7.15 -2.54 -0.69
C PRO A 41 -8.13 -1.79 0.22
N ARG A 42 -9.42 -1.88 -0.08
CA ARG A 42 -10.47 -1.35 0.81
C ARG A 42 -10.53 -2.15 2.12
N PRO A 43 -10.97 -1.57 3.26
CA PRO A 43 -10.98 -2.24 4.56
C PRO A 43 -11.62 -3.63 4.56
N GLU A 44 -12.72 -3.81 3.85
CA GLU A 44 -13.41 -5.10 3.70
C GLU A 44 -12.56 -6.18 3.02
N CYS A 45 -11.64 -5.78 2.14
CA CYS A 45 -10.67 -6.67 1.51
C CYS A 45 -9.41 -6.85 2.37
N GLN A 46 -8.98 -5.82 3.10
CA GLN A 46 -7.83 -5.91 4.03
C GLN A 46 -8.11 -6.91 5.14
N ALA A 47 -9.36 -6.93 5.64
CA ALA A 47 -9.81 -7.85 6.68
C ALA A 47 -9.75 -9.34 6.28
N LEU A 48 -9.65 -9.65 4.98
CA LEU A 48 -9.50 -11.02 4.50
C LEU A 48 -8.05 -11.52 4.53
N GLY A 49 -7.08 -10.62 4.75
CA GLY A 49 -5.66 -10.87 4.63
C GLY A 49 -5.16 -10.95 3.18
N LEU A 50 -3.84 -10.90 3.02
CA LEU A 50 -3.16 -11.07 1.74
C LEU A 50 -2.97 -12.56 1.40
N THR A 51 -3.19 -12.91 0.14
CA THR A 51 -2.64 -14.13 -0.45
C THR A 51 -1.31 -13.78 -1.10
N VAL A 52 -0.19 -14.33 -0.62
CA VAL A 52 1.14 -14.04 -1.16
C VAL A 52 1.56 -15.14 -2.12
N LEU A 53 1.70 -14.82 -3.41
CA LEU A 53 2.22 -15.75 -4.42
C LEU A 53 3.71 -15.51 -4.60
N VAL A 54 4.54 -16.49 -4.25
CA VAL A 54 5.99 -16.46 -4.49
C VAL A 54 6.31 -17.31 -5.71
N ASP A 55 6.73 -16.67 -6.81
CA ASP A 55 7.23 -17.36 -8.00
C ASP A 55 8.70 -17.70 -7.81
N ALA A 56 8.94 -18.95 -7.42
CA ALA A 56 10.24 -19.55 -7.16
C ALA A 56 10.63 -20.61 -8.23
N ARG A 57 9.96 -20.62 -9.38
CA ARG A 57 10.22 -21.61 -10.46
C ARG A 57 11.67 -21.64 -10.91
N ARG A 58 12.35 -20.49 -10.90
CA ARG A 58 13.70 -20.32 -11.47
C ARG A 58 14.79 -20.01 -10.45
N CYS A 59 14.42 -19.45 -9.29
CA CYS A 59 15.36 -19.08 -8.24
C CYS A 59 14.71 -19.33 -6.87
N SER A 60 15.49 -19.86 -5.91
CA SER A 60 15.04 -20.00 -4.53
C SER A 60 14.76 -18.65 -3.89
N PRO A 61 13.69 -18.48 -3.08
CA PRO A 61 13.47 -17.26 -2.34
C PRO A 61 14.57 -17.04 -1.29
N VAL A 62 14.91 -15.79 -1.02
CA VAL A 62 15.90 -15.44 0.00
C VAL A 62 15.36 -15.71 1.42
N PRO A 63 16.18 -16.16 2.40
CA PRO A 63 15.74 -16.40 3.77
C PRO A 63 15.06 -15.19 4.45
N ALA A 64 15.51 -13.98 4.09
CA ALA A 64 14.95 -12.73 4.61
C ALA A 64 13.45 -12.58 4.33
N LEU A 65 12.94 -13.18 3.24
CA LEU A 65 11.52 -13.16 2.88
C LEU A 65 10.69 -13.99 3.85
N PHE A 66 11.12 -15.21 4.18
CA PHE A 66 10.44 -16.06 5.14
C PHE A 66 10.45 -15.44 6.54
N LYS A 67 11.58 -14.85 6.95
CA LYS A 67 11.66 -14.10 8.20
C LYS A 67 10.67 -12.92 8.20
N ALA A 68 10.50 -12.23 7.07
CA ALA A 68 9.55 -11.13 6.96
C ALA A 68 8.10 -11.62 7.11
N PHE A 69 7.75 -12.78 6.55
CA PHE A 69 6.43 -13.38 6.75
C PHE A 69 6.19 -13.71 8.23
N SER A 70 7.14 -14.34 8.92
CA SER A 70 7.02 -14.64 10.35
C SER A 70 6.88 -13.36 11.19
N THR A 71 7.76 -12.38 10.98
CA THR A 71 7.70 -11.10 11.71
C THR A 71 6.38 -10.37 11.46
N LEU A 72 5.85 -10.40 10.23
CA LEU A 72 4.58 -9.76 9.93
C LEU A 72 3.41 -10.42 10.64
N GLN A 73 3.40 -11.75 10.72
CA GLN A 73 2.35 -12.49 11.46
C GLN A 73 2.44 -12.30 12.97
N ASP A 74 3.64 -12.05 13.52
CA ASP A 74 3.80 -11.68 14.93
C ASP A 74 3.24 -10.28 15.22
N ILE A 75 3.34 -9.35 14.25
CA ILE A 75 2.83 -7.97 14.35
C ILE A 75 1.31 -7.92 14.14
N ASP A 76 0.82 -8.57 13.10
CA ASP A 76 -0.59 -8.63 12.72
C ASP A 76 -0.91 -10.00 12.09
N PRO A 77 -1.47 -10.95 12.85
CA PRO A 77 -1.80 -12.29 12.38
C PRO A 77 -2.81 -12.35 11.23
N GLN A 78 -3.53 -11.25 10.94
CA GLN A 78 -4.51 -11.17 9.85
C GLN A 78 -3.89 -10.62 8.56
N CYS A 79 -2.64 -10.14 8.59
CA CYS A 79 -2.03 -9.48 7.45
C CYS A 79 -1.78 -10.46 6.29
N ILE A 80 -1.27 -11.68 6.59
CA ILE A 80 -1.10 -12.75 5.60
C ILE A 80 -2.13 -13.84 5.88
N HIS A 81 -3.03 -14.05 4.92
CA HIS A 81 -3.93 -15.20 4.93
C HIS A 81 -3.19 -16.50 4.62
N GLY A 82 -2.38 -16.48 3.55
CA GLY A 82 -1.63 -17.64 3.10
C GLY A 82 -0.58 -17.29 2.05
N VAL A 83 0.39 -18.18 1.90
CA VAL A 83 1.53 -18.08 1.00
C VAL A 83 1.50 -19.27 0.05
N LEU A 84 1.38 -18.97 -1.23
CA LEU A 84 1.45 -19.94 -2.33
C LEU A 84 2.86 -19.90 -2.90
N LEU A 85 3.62 -20.97 -2.73
CA LEU A 85 4.99 -21.07 -3.22
C LEU A 85 5.01 -21.91 -4.50
N LEU A 86 5.19 -21.25 -5.64
CA LEU A 86 5.25 -21.89 -6.95
C LEU A 86 6.69 -22.30 -7.27
N VAL A 87 6.95 -23.60 -7.39
CA VAL A 87 8.27 -24.18 -7.70
C VAL A 87 8.21 -25.05 -8.94
N GLU A 88 9.34 -25.22 -9.62
CA GLU A 88 9.51 -26.28 -10.61
C GLU A 88 9.76 -27.63 -9.92
N ARG A 89 9.18 -28.69 -10.49
CA ARG A 89 9.16 -30.05 -9.91
C ARG A 89 10.56 -30.66 -9.72
N ASP A 90 11.54 -30.19 -10.48
CA ASP A 90 12.89 -30.76 -10.55
C ASP A 90 13.92 -30.00 -9.70
N LEU A 91 13.54 -28.89 -9.07
CA LEU A 91 14.38 -28.21 -8.10
C LEU A 91 14.24 -28.92 -6.75
N THR A 92 15.36 -29.39 -6.20
CA THR A 92 15.44 -29.88 -4.80
C THR A 92 15.30 -28.70 -3.84
N PHE A 93 14.10 -28.13 -3.77
CA PHE A 93 13.77 -27.06 -2.86
C PHE A 93 13.55 -27.65 -1.46
N ARG A 94 14.57 -27.57 -0.61
CA ARG A 94 14.45 -27.90 0.82
C ARG A 94 14.01 -26.65 1.56
N MET A 95 12.71 -26.54 1.79
CA MET A 95 12.14 -25.55 2.71
C MET A 95 12.30 -26.09 4.14
N GLU A 96 12.86 -25.31 5.05
CA GLU A 96 12.58 -25.54 6.47
C GLU A 96 11.07 -25.38 6.65
N LYS A 97 10.41 -26.43 7.16
CA LYS A 97 8.95 -26.54 7.16
C LYS A 97 8.37 -25.31 7.88
N PRO A 98 7.66 -24.42 7.18
CA PRO A 98 7.07 -23.25 7.81
C PRO A 98 5.97 -23.69 8.78
N PRO A 99 5.59 -22.83 9.75
CA PRO A 99 4.52 -23.12 10.68
C PRO A 99 3.26 -23.57 9.91
N ALA A 100 2.71 -24.71 10.32
CA ALA A 100 1.68 -25.42 9.58
C ALA A 100 0.43 -24.55 9.36
N GLY A 101 -0.08 -24.53 8.13
CA GLY A 101 -1.40 -23.97 7.78
C GLY A 101 -1.39 -22.76 6.85
N GLN A 102 -0.27 -22.02 6.74
CA GLN A 102 -0.20 -20.82 5.91
C GLN A 102 0.61 -20.95 4.63
N PHE A 103 1.43 -22.00 4.46
CA PHE A 103 2.24 -22.18 3.25
C PHE A 103 1.78 -23.40 2.46
N GLU A 104 1.51 -23.21 1.18
CA GLU A 104 1.19 -24.26 0.24
C GLU A 104 2.21 -24.30 -0.90
N LEU A 105 2.80 -25.48 -1.12
CA LEU A 105 3.73 -25.71 -2.21
C LEU A 105 2.96 -26.10 -3.47
N LEU A 106 3.16 -25.34 -4.54
CA LEU A 106 2.56 -25.55 -5.85
C LEU A 106 3.64 -25.94 -6.85
N THR A 107 3.48 -27.10 -7.48
CA THR A 107 4.48 -27.65 -8.43
C THR A 107 4.06 -27.52 -9.89
N SER A 108 2.93 -26.86 -10.15
CA SER A 108 2.38 -26.66 -11.50
C SER A 108 1.46 -25.45 -11.59
N MET A 109 1.27 -24.93 -12.81
CA MET A 109 0.28 -23.89 -13.09
C MET A 109 -1.15 -24.39 -12.84
N LYS A 110 -1.42 -25.67 -13.11
CA LYS A 110 -2.73 -26.28 -12.81
C LYS A 110 -3.07 -26.22 -11.32
N SER A 111 -2.09 -26.41 -10.43
CA SER A 111 -2.30 -26.24 -8.99
C SER A 111 -2.49 -24.78 -8.59
N LEU A 112 -1.75 -23.84 -9.20
CA LEU A 112 -1.96 -22.41 -8.98
C LEU A 112 -3.37 -21.96 -9.39
N HIS A 113 -3.86 -22.45 -10.54
CA HIS A 113 -5.18 -22.12 -11.05
C HIS A 113 -6.35 -22.66 -10.20
N LYS A 114 -6.08 -23.50 -9.20
CA LYS A 114 -7.07 -23.84 -8.17
C LYS A 114 -7.35 -22.67 -7.24
N HIS A 115 -6.35 -21.82 -7.00
CA HIS A 115 -6.38 -20.71 -6.04
C HIS A 115 -6.64 -19.36 -6.70
N ILE A 116 -6.06 -19.12 -7.87
CA ILE A 116 -6.12 -17.84 -8.58
C ILE A 116 -6.52 -18.10 -10.02
N ASP A 117 -7.57 -17.43 -10.50
CA ASP A 117 -7.99 -17.55 -11.89
C ASP A 117 -6.93 -17.00 -12.86
N SER A 118 -6.75 -17.61 -14.03
CA SER A 118 -5.76 -17.14 -15.01
C SER A 118 -6.03 -15.70 -15.47
N SER A 119 -7.30 -15.25 -15.46
CA SER A 119 -7.66 -13.86 -15.76
C SER A 119 -7.17 -12.84 -14.74
N GLN A 120 -6.77 -13.30 -13.54
CA GLN A 120 -6.21 -12.46 -12.48
C GLN A 120 -4.67 -12.48 -12.48
N LEU A 121 -4.04 -13.41 -13.18
CA LEU A 121 -2.58 -13.57 -13.20
C LEU A 121 -1.93 -12.76 -14.35
N PRO A 122 -0.74 -12.19 -14.14
CA PRO A 122 0.09 -11.62 -15.21
C PRO A 122 0.49 -12.65 -16.27
N LEU A 123 0.91 -12.17 -17.45
CA LEU A 123 1.35 -13.00 -18.58
C LEU A 123 2.53 -13.92 -18.22
N GLU A 124 3.43 -13.47 -17.35
CA GLU A 124 4.59 -14.24 -16.89
C GLU A 124 4.22 -15.47 -16.05
N LEU A 125 2.98 -15.51 -15.57
CA LEU A 125 2.37 -16.59 -14.80
C LEU A 125 1.21 -17.23 -15.59
N ASP A 126 1.35 -17.32 -16.92
CA ASP A 126 0.38 -17.93 -17.86
C ASP A 126 -1.05 -17.41 -17.69
N GLY A 127 -1.19 -16.14 -17.28
CA GLY A 127 -2.46 -15.48 -17.11
C GLY A 127 -2.80 -14.52 -18.25
N THR A 128 -3.90 -13.79 -18.10
CA THR A 128 -4.36 -12.79 -19.08
C THR A 128 -4.55 -11.39 -18.49
N PHE A 129 -4.17 -11.17 -17.23
CA PHE A 129 -4.24 -9.85 -16.60
C PHE A 129 -3.12 -8.95 -17.16
N PRO A 130 -3.43 -7.81 -17.80
CA PRO A 130 -2.43 -6.96 -18.42
C PRO A 130 -1.71 -6.10 -17.36
N TYR A 131 -0.81 -6.70 -16.59
CA TYR A 131 -0.03 -6.01 -15.59
C TYR A 131 1.23 -5.36 -16.18
N CYS A 132 1.46 -4.09 -15.83
CA CYS A 132 2.72 -3.40 -16.07
C CYS A 132 3.23 -2.79 -14.77
N HIS A 133 4.37 -3.28 -14.27
CA HIS A 133 4.92 -2.80 -12.99
C HIS A 133 5.25 -1.31 -13.00
N ARG A 134 5.79 -0.81 -14.13
CA ARG A 134 6.15 0.61 -14.29
C ARG A 134 4.92 1.51 -14.22
N ASP A 135 3.84 1.11 -14.87
CA ASP A 135 2.62 1.91 -14.90
C ASP A 135 1.92 1.88 -13.53
N TRP A 136 1.89 0.71 -12.88
CA TRP A 136 1.41 0.58 -11.51
C TRP A 136 2.19 1.47 -10.53
N LEU A 137 3.52 1.48 -10.62
CA LEU A 137 4.37 2.32 -9.78
C LEU A 137 4.16 3.80 -10.05
N SER A 138 4.08 4.20 -11.32
CA SER A 138 3.78 5.59 -11.73
C SER A 138 2.43 6.05 -11.16
N PHE A 139 1.40 5.21 -11.30
CA PHE A 139 0.08 5.47 -10.73
C PHE A 139 0.15 5.63 -9.21
N ARG A 140 0.78 4.68 -8.50
CA ARG A 140 0.87 4.74 -7.03
C ARG A 140 1.62 5.96 -6.55
N MET A 141 2.73 6.34 -7.19
CA MET A 141 3.46 7.57 -6.83
C MET A 141 2.60 8.83 -6.99
N LYS A 142 1.85 8.96 -8.10
CA LYS A 142 0.93 10.10 -8.30
C LYS A 142 -0.16 10.14 -7.22
N LEU A 143 -0.73 8.98 -6.90
CA LEU A 143 -1.77 8.85 -5.89
C LEU A 143 -1.24 9.19 -4.49
N GLU A 144 -0.08 8.67 -4.09
CA GLU A 144 0.57 9.00 -2.81
C GLU A 144 0.87 10.49 -2.72
N HIS A 145 1.39 11.09 -3.78
CA HIS A 145 1.66 12.53 -3.80
C HIS A 145 0.38 13.36 -3.61
N LEU A 146 -0.72 12.98 -4.27
CA LEU A 146 -2.01 13.64 -4.08
C LEU A 146 -2.52 13.45 -2.64
N LEU A 147 -2.44 12.23 -2.09
CA LEU A 147 -2.84 11.93 -0.73
C LEU A 147 -2.08 12.76 0.29
N GLN A 148 -0.75 12.85 0.16
CA GLN A 148 0.10 13.69 1.02
C GLN A 148 -0.28 15.17 0.93
N ARG A 149 -0.58 15.69 -0.27
CA ARG A 149 -1.05 17.07 -0.44
C ARG A 149 -2.38 17.30 0.28
N CYS A 150 -3.33 16.39 0.14
CA CYS A 150 -4.62 16.46 0.82
C CYS A 150 -4.44 16.40 2.35
N GLN A 151 -3.64 15.47 2.86
CA GLN A 151 -3.34 15.34 4.29
C GLN A 151 -2.70 16.62 4.85
N GLY A 152 -1.72 17.19 4.14
CA GLY A 152 -1.07 18.43 4.54
C GLY A 152 -2.01 19.64 4.54
N ALA A 153 -2.97 19.69 3.61
CA ALA A 153 -4.03 20.70 3.58
C ALA A 153 -5.03 20.51 4.73
N CYS A 154 -5.48 19.27 4.98
CA CYS A 154 -6.37 18.95 6.09
C CYS A 154 -5.74 19.30 7.44
N ALA A 155 -4.47 18.93 7.68
CA ALA A 155 -3.77 19.24 8.92
C ALA A 155 -3.63 20.76 9.14
N PHE A 156 -3.39 21.51 8.07
CA PHE A 156 -3.34 22.97 8.15
C PHE A 156 -4.70 23.60 8.48
N LEU A 157 -5.75 23.15 7.80
CA LEU A 157 -7.11 23.62 8.06
C LEU A 157 -7.55 23.27 9.48
N GLN A 158 -7.26 22.06 9.95
CA GLN A 158 -7.55 21.66 11.32
C GLN A 158 -6.86 22.58 12.33
N GLY A 159 -5.56 22.87 12.13
CA GLY A 159 -4.85 23.81 12.99
C GLY A 159 -5.36 25.25 12.93
N ALA A 160 -6.02 25.66 11.83
CA ALA A 160 -6.69 26.95 11.74
C ALA A 160 -8.04 26.94 12.48
N ILE A 161 -8.81 25.85 12.36
CA ILE A 161 -10.07 25.62 13.08
C ILE A 161 -9.80 25.63 14.59
N ASP A 162 -8.81 24.85 15.05
CA ASP A 162 -8.49 24.73 16.47
C ASP A 162 -8.16 26.09 17.11
N LYS A 163 -7.46 26.98 16.38
CA LYS A 163 -7.12 28.34 16.83
C LYS A 163 -8.35 29.24 17.01
N VAL A 164 -9.40 29.02 16.24
CA VAL A 164 -10.65 29.78 16.32
C VAL A 164 -11.54 29.21 17.41
N GLU A 165 -11.68 27.88 17.49
CA GLU A 165 -12.55 27.20 18.45
C GLU A 165 -12.08 27.36 19.91
N HIS A 166 -10.77 27.32 20.14
CA HIS A 166 -10.20 27.42 21.49
C HIS A 166 -9.83 28.85 21.90
N GLY A 167 -10.18 29.85 21.08
CA GLY A 167 -9.96 31.24 21.42
C GLY A 167 -10.87 31.67 22.57
N LYS A 168 -10.27 32.13 23.68
CA LYS A 168 -11.03 32.67 24.80
C LYS A 168 -11.73 33.96 24.39
N LEU A 169 -12.97 34.12 24.85
CA LEU A 169 -13.69 35.37 24.69
C LEU A 169 -12.97 36.47 25.47
N PRO A 170 -12.72 37.63 24.85
CA PRO A 170 -12.05 38.75 25.50
C PRO A 170 -12.99 39.46 26.48
N GLU A 171 -12.45 39.92 27.60
CA GLU A 171 -13.23 40.64 28.63
C GLU A 171 -13.29 42.14 28.37
N ARG A 172 -12.34 42.67 27.57
CA ARG A 172 -12.20 44.09 27.26
C ARG A 172 -12.32 44.35 25.76
N ALA A 173 -12.76 45.56 25.41
CA ALA A 173 -12.94 45.98 24.02
C ALA A 173 -11.62 45.99 23.23
N GLU A 174 -10.50 46.36 23.88
CA GLU A 174 -9.17 46.36 23.28
C GLU A 174 -8.71 44.93 22.93
N GLU A 175 -8.95 43.98 23.83
CA GLU A 175 -8.65 42.56 23.62
C GLU A 175 -9.52 41.98 22.49
N ALA A 176 -10.78 42.39 22.40
CA ALA A 176 -11.68 42.05 21.31
C ALA A 176 -11.17 42.56 19.96
N ALA A 177 -10.69 43.80 19.91
CA ALA A 177 -10.12 44.37 18.68
C ALA A 177 -8.86 43.61 18.23
N VAL A 178 -7.99 43.21 19.17
CA VAL A 178 -6.80 42.40 18.87
C VAL A 178 -7.19 41.01 18.37
N LEU A 179 -8.13 40.33 19.03
CA LEU A 179 -8.59 38.99 18.64
C LEU A 179 -9.20 39.00 17.23
N LEU A 180 -10.05 39.98 16.93
CA LEU A 180 -10.63 40.16 15.60
C LEU A 180 -9.56 40.39 14.52
N ARG A 181 -8.52 41.19 14.81
CA ARG A 181 -7.40 41.39 13.89
C ARG A 181 -6.65 40.08 13.63
N ASN A 182 -6.41 39.28 14.66
CA ASN A 182 -5.74 37.98 14.55
C ASN A 182 -6.55 37.00 13.70
N TYR A 183 -7.87 36.93 13.91
CA TYR A 183 -8.74 36.07 13.10
C TYR A 183 -8.83 36.51 11.64
N ARG A 184 -8.87 37.82 11.37
CA ARG A 184 -8.79 38.33 9.99
C ARG A 184 -7.48 37.94 9.32
N GLN A 185 -6.36 38.02 10.03
CA GLN A 185 -5.06 37.60 9.51
C GLN A 185 -5.00 36.08 9.28
N LEU A 186 -5.54 35.28 10.21
CA LEU A 186 -5.63 33.83 10.04
C LEU A 186 -6.46 33.46 8.81
N MET A 187 -7.62 34.09 8.63
CA MET A 187 -8.47 33.89 7.46
C MET A 187 -7.73 34.23 6.17
N LYS A 188 -7.00 35.36 6.15
CA LYS A 188 -6.15 35.73 5.00
C LYS A 188 -5.09 34.65 4.71
N ASN A 189 -4.39 34.19 5.74
CA ASN A 189 -3.37 33.14 5.59
C ASN A 189 -3.96 31.83 5.06
N VAL A 190 -5.18 31.47 5.46
CA VAL A 190 -5.88 30.27 4.95
C VAL A 190 -6.24 30.44 3.48
N LEU A 191 -6.82 31.59 3.09
CA LEU A 191 -7.21 31.85 1.70
C LEU A 191 -6.01 31.92 0.75
N GLU A 192 -4.84 32.36 1.24
CA GLU A 192 -3.61 32.48 0.47
C GLU A 192 -2.70 31.24 0.56
N ASP A 193 -3.08 30.20 1.32
CA ASP A 193 -2.22 29.02 1.49
C ASP A 193 -2.02 28.27 0.17
N ALA A 194 -0.75 28.16 -0.24
CA ALA A 194 -0.38 27.57 -1.52
C ALA A 194 -0.83 26.10 -1.68
N ARG A 195 -0.95 25.33 -0.59
CA ARG A 195 -1.42 23.93 -0.67
C ARG A 195 -2.89 23.89 -1.03
N LEU A 196 -3.69 24.75 -0.39
CA LEU A 196 -5.13 24.86 -0.65
C LEU A 196 -5.39 25.37 -2.07
N VAL A 197 -4.73 26.46 -2.46
CA VAL A 197 -4.88 27.04 -3.80
C VAL A 197 -4.53 26.01 -4.88
N ARG A 198 -3.40 25.30 -4.74
CA ARG A 198 -3.02 24.29 -5.74
C ARG A 198 -3.98 23.11 -5.76
N LEU A 199 -4.53 22.66 -4.63
CA LEU A 199 -5.54 21.59 -4.60
C LEU A 199 -6.85 22.05 -5.26
N GLN A 200 -7.25 23.29 -5.07
CA GLN A 200 -8.44 23.85 -5.72
C GLN A 200 -8.27 23.93 -7.25
N LEU A 201 -7.10 24.34 -7.73
CA LEU A 201 -6.82 24.48 -9.15
C LEU A 201 -6.60 23.14 -9.86
N GLU A 202 -5.82 22.24 -9.26
CA GLU A 202 -5.33 21.02 -9.93
C GLU A 202 -6.05 19.75 -9.46
N GLY A 203 -6.64 19.74 -8.27
CA GLY A 203 -7.11 18.53 -7.59
C GLY A 203 -8.15 17.76 -8.39
N GLY A 204 -9.12 18.46 -8.98
CA GLY A 204 -10.13 17.84 -9.83
C GLY A 204 -9.54 17.15 -11.06
N ALA A 205 -8.57 17.80 -11.73
CA ALA A 205 -7.88 17.23 -12.88
C ALA A 205 -7.01 16.03 -12.50
N LEU A 206 -6.30 16.10 -11.37
CA LEU A 206 -5.51 14.99 -10.85
C LEU A 206 -6.38 13.78 -10.53
N LEU A 207 -7.51 13.97 -9.85
CA LEU A 207 -8.47 12.90 -9.56
C LEU A 207 -9.09 12.31 -10.83
N ALA A 208 -9.46 13.15 -11.80
CA ALA A 208 -10.01 12.68 -13.07
C ALA A 208 -9.01 11.83 -13.87
N ARG A 209 -7.72 12.18 -13.83
CA ARG A 209 -6.65 11.38 -14.44
C ARG A 209 -6.47 10.05 -13.74
N LEU A 210 -6.41 10.04 -12.40
CA LEU A 210 -6.28 8.82 -11.61
C LEU A 210 -7.47 7.85 -11.78
N ARG A 211 -8.66 8.33 -12.15
CA ARG A 211 -9.82 7.47 -12.44
C ARG A 211 -9.78 6.80 -13.81
N LYS A 212 -8.97 7.32 -14.74
CA LYS A 212 -8.85 6.81 -16.12
C LYS A 212 -7.68 5.84 -16.29
N GLU A 213 -6.70 5.90 -15.40
CA GLU A 213 -5.58 4.96 -15.28
C GLU A 213 -6.04 3.67 -14.57
#